data_AF-A0A160VTE2-F1
#
_entry.id   AF-A0A160VTE2-F1
#
_cell.length_a   1.000
_cell.length_b   1.000
_cell.length_c   1.000
_cell.angle_alpha   90.00
_cell.angle_beta   90.00
_cell.angle_gamma   90.00
#
_symmetry.space_group_name_H-M   'P 1'
#
loop_
_entity.id
_entity.type
_entity.pdbx_description
1 polymer ?
#
loop_
_entity_poly.entity_id
_entity_poly.type
_entity_poly.pdbx_seq_one_letter_code
_entity_poly.pdbx_strand_id
1 'polypeptide(L)' 'MGKLEELLELMQKGTYTTEDIARKLNVSKEEVKGMLEILKSMGYVKEIQTVSCESCPLRKVCPGKCVRSGVKAYVPSFEL' A
#
# COMPACT_ATOMS: atom_id res chain seq x y z
N MET A 1 12.44 -15.91 3.92
CA MET A 1 12.07 -14.54 3.51
C MET A 1 11.22 -13.95 4.61
N GLY A 2 11.47 -12.71 5.01
CA GLY A 2 10.67 -12.01 6.00
C GLY A 2 9.40 -11.43 5.36
N LYS A 3 8.32 -11.35 6.14
CA LYS A 3 7.03 -10.80 5.68
C LYS A 3 7.14 -9.37 5.12
N LEU A 4 8.08 -8.56 5.64
CA LEU A 4 8.32 -7.19 5.17
C LEU A 4 8.88 -7.15 3.75
N GLU A 5 9.76 -8.10 3.40
CA GLU A 5 10.33 -8.21 2.05
C GLU A 5 9.23 -8.63 1.07
N GLU A 6 8.42 -9.62 1.43
CA GLU A 6 7.28 -10.06 0.60
C GLU A 6 6.25 -8.94 0.40
N LEU A 7 6.01 -8.11 1.42
CA LEU A 7 5.15 -6.93 1.31
C LEU A 7 5.69 -5.94 0.26
N LEU A 8 7.00 -5.68 0.27
CA LEU A 8 7.63 -4.80 -0.73
C LEU A 8 7.56 -5.40 -2.14
N GLU A 9 7.79 -6.71 -2.29
CA GLU A 9 7.63 -7.39 -3.57
C GLU A 9 6.20 -7.32 -4.11
N LEU A 10 5.20 -7.45 -3.23
CA LEU A 10 3.81 -7.24 -3.62
C LEU A 10 3.60 -5.79 -4.09
N MET A 11 4.11 -4.79 -3.38
CA MET A 11 3.97 -3.39 -3.80
C MET A 11 4.65 -3.09 -5.15
N GLN A 12 5.69 -3.83 -5.53
CA GLN A 12 6.32 -3.72 -6.86
C GLN A 12 5.48 -4.35 -7.98
N LYS A 13 4.74 -5.43 -7.68
CA LYS A 13 3.92 -6.16 -8.67
C LYS A 13 2.64 -5.41 -9.05
N GLY A 14 2.19 -4.47 -8.23
CA GLY A 14 1.02 -3.65 -8.54
C GLY A 14 0.36 -3.02 -7.32
N THR A 15 -0.88 -2.56 -7.52
CA THR A 15 -1.68 -1.94 -6.47
C THR A 15 -2.52 -2.99 -5.74
N TYR A 16 -2.39 -3.06 -4.43
CA TYR A 16 -3.14 -3.99 -3.58
C TYR A 16 -3.83 -3.25 -2.44
N THR A 17 -4.99 -3.73 -2.01
CA THR A 17 -5.61 -3.25 -0.78
C THR A 17 -4.96 -3.91 0.43
N THR A 18 -5.14 -3.31 1.62
CA THR A 18 -4.70 -3.91 2.88
C THR A 18 -5.30 -5.31 3.09
N GLU A 19 -6.49 -5.56 2.56
CA GLU A 19 -7.16 -6.86 2.64
C GLU A 19 -6.53 -7.90 1.71
N ASP A 20 -6.18 -7.50 0.49
CA ASP A 20 -5.48 -8.37 -0.46
C ASP A 20 -4.11 -8.78 0.08
N ILE A 21 -3.38 -7.81 0.65
CA ILE A 21 -2.07 -8.05 1.28
C ILE A 21 -2.21 -8.99 2.47
N ALA A 22 -3.17 -8.73 3.37
CA ALA A 22 -3.43 -9.58 4.53
C ALA A 22 -3.72 -11.04 4.13
N ARG A 23 -4.54 -11.23 3.08
CA ARG A 23 -4.82 -12.56 2.53
C ARG A 23 -3.60 -13.22 1.92
N LYS A 24 -2.79 -12.49 1.14
CA LYS A 24 -1.60 -13.01 0.46
C LYS A 24 -0.49 -13.40 1.43
N LEU A 25 -0.27 -12.60 2.47
CA LEU A 25 0.76 -12.83 3.48
C LEU A 25 0.27 -13.72 4.64
N ASN A 26 -1.02 -14.11 4.64
CA ASN A 26 -1.68 -14.84 5.71
C ASN A 26 -1.52 -14.15 7.09
N VAL A 27 -1.78 -12.85 7.14
CA VAL A 27 -1.66 -12.02 8.35
C VAL A 27 -2.94 -11.23 8.60
N SER A 28 -3.07 -10.63 9.79
CA SER A 28 -4.19 -9.74 10.10
C SER A 28 -4.02 -8.38 9.41
N LYS A 29 -5.14 -7.66 9.20
CA LYS A 29 -5.09 -6.28 8.66
C LYS A 29 -4.27 -5.34 9.55
N GLU A 30 -4.28 -5.58 10.86
CA GLU A 30 -3.49 -4.80 11.83
C GLU A 30 -2.00 -5.04 11.68
N GLU A 31 -1.60 -6.29 11.46
CA GLU A 31 -0.20 -6.64 11.20
C GLU A 31 0.29 -5.96 9.92
N VAL A 32 -0.50 -5.97 8.83
CA VAL A 32 -0.17 -5.23 7.60
C VAL A 32 0.02 -3.74 7.87
N LYS A 33 -0.85 -3.11 8.68
CA LYS A 33 -0.69 -1.70 9.05
C LYS A 33 0.60 -1.45 9.83
N GLY A 34 0.92 -2.32 10.79
CA GLY A 34 2.18 -2.23 11.54
C GLY A 34 3.38 -2.34 10.61
N MET A 35 3.35 -3.29 9.67
CA MET A 35 4.39 -3.46 8.66
C MET A 35 4.56 -2.22 7.77
N LEU A 36 3.46 -1.62 7.31
CA LEU A 36 3.49 -0.39 6.51
C LEU A 36 4.07 0.80 7.29
N GLU A 37 3.74 0.94 8.57
CA GLU A 37 4.31 1.99 9.43
C GLU A 37 5.81 1.78 9.68
N ILE A 38 6.26 0.54 9.85
CA ILE A 38 7.68 0.18 9.95
C ILE A 38 8.40 0.56 8.65
N LEU A 39 7.88 0.13 7.50
CA LEU A 39 8.44 0.48 6.18
C LEU A 39 8.46 1.99 5.94
N LYS A 40 7.43 2.72 6.39
CA LYS A 40 7.35 4.18 6.29
C LYS A 40 8.44 4.85 7.11
N SER A 41 8.63 4.38 8.35
CA SER A 41 9.64 4.90 9.27
C SER A 41 11.06 4.66 8.78
N MET A 42 11.27 3.56 8.05
CA MET A 42 12.54 3.25 7.37
C MET A 42 12.72 3.97 6.03
N GLY A 43 11.71 4.70 5.55
CA GLY A 43 11.75 5.42 4.28
C GLY A 43 11.56 4.54 3.04
N TYR A 44 11.17 3.28 3.17
CA TYR A 44 10.90 2.40 2.02
C TYR A 44 9.55 2.67 1.35
N VAL A 45 8.59 3.23 2.09
CA VAL A 45 7.28 3.61 1.55
C VAL A 45 6.89 5.02 1.98
N LYS A 46 6.10 5.70 1.16
CA LYS A 46 5.51 7.01 1.44
C LYS A 46 4.00 6.89 1.53
N GLU A 47 3.41 7.48 2.56
CA GLU A 47 1.96 7.68 2.63
C GLU A 47 1.58 8.85 1.72
N ILE A 48 0.68 8.60 0.78
CA ILE A 48 0.04 9.61 -0.05
C ILE A 48 -1.42 9.72 0.35
N GLN A 49 -1.83 10.93 0.72
CA GLN A 49 -3.22 11.28 0.92
C GLN A 49 -3.75 11.93 -0.34
N THR A 50 -4.83 11.35 -0.89
CA THR A 50 -5.56 11.96 -2.01
C THR A 50 -6.98 12.30 -1.57
N VAL A 51 -7.42 13.49 -1.95
CA VAL A 51 -8.78 13.98 -1.66
C VAL A 51 -9.84 13.31 -2.54
N SER A 52 -9.45 12.86 -3.74
CA SER A 52 -10.34 12.31 -4.76
C SER A 52 -9.65 11.25 -5.63
N CYS A 53 -10.41 10.31 -6.19
CA CYS A 53 -9.89 9.35 -7.18
C CYS A 53 -9.39 10.04 -8.47
N GLU A 54 -9.99 11.16 -8.85
CA GLU A 54 -9.63 11.90 -10.08
C GLU A 54 -8.25 12.52 -10.01
N SER A 55 -7.83 12.97 -8.83
CA SER A 55 -6.52 13.56 -8.54
C SER A 55 -5.51 12.52 -8.02
N CYS A 56 -5.92 11.25 -7.87
CA CYS A 56 -5.07 10.21 -7.33
C CYS A 56 -4.00 9.81 -8.37
N PRO A 57 -2.70 9.87 -8.05
CA PRO A 57 -1.64 9.44 -8.97
C PRO A 57 -1.76 7.96 -9.35
N LEU A 58 -2.46 7.15 -8.56
CA LEU A 58 -2.72 5.74 -8.83
C LEU A 58 -3.95 5.51 -9.73
N ARG A 59 -4.65 6.56 -10.21
CA ARG A 59 -5.88 6.43 -11.02
C ARG A 59 -5.76 5.48 -12.21
N LYS A 60 -4.60 5.42 -12.86
CA LYS A 60 -4.38 4.57 -14.04
C LYS A 60 -4.32 3.07 -13.72
N VAL A 61 -3.95 2.72 -12.48
CA VAL A 61 -3.74 1.33 -12.02
C VAL A 61 -4.71 0.92 -10.91
N CYS A 62 -5.40 1.88 -10.31
CA CYS A 62 -6.38 1.66 -9.26
C CYS A 62 -7.76 1.38 -9.89
N PRO A 63 -8.42 0.26 -9.57
CA PRO A 63 -9.70 -0.14 -10.15
C PRO A 63 -10.90 0.70 -9.65
N GLY A 64 -10.67 1.92 -9.14
CA GLY A 64 -11.72 2.82 -8.66
C GLY A 64 -12.45 2.36 -7.40
N LYS A 65 -12.05 1.24 -6.76
CA LYS A 65 -12.72 0.71 -5.56
C LYS A 65 -12.48 1.53 -4.28
N CYS A 66 -11.57 2.51 -4.30
CA CYS A 66 -11.26 3.39 -3.17
C CYS A 66 -12.32 4.50 -2.96
N VAL A 67 -13.61 4.21 -3.13
CA VAL A 67 -14.76 5.15 -3.13
C VAL A 67 -15.05 5.79 -1.75
N ARG A 68 -14.02 6.17 -0.97
CA ARG A 68 -14.19 6.96 0.25
C ARG A 68 -13.04 7.97 0.36
N SER A 69 -13.39 9.26 0.47
CA SER A 69 -12.45 10.28 0.92
C SER A 69 -11.81 9.85 2.25
N GLY A 70 -10.49 10.02 2.38
CA GLY A 70 -9.73 9.63 3.59
C GLY A 70 -8.98 8.30 3.52
N VAL A 71 -8.86 7.66 2.35
CA VAL A 71 -8.06 6.45 2.17
C VAL A 71 -6.56 6.80 2.16
N LYS A 72 -5.80 6.17 3.06
CA LYS A 72 -4.33 6.19 3.06
C LYS A 72 -3.82 5.26 1.96
N ALA A 73 -3.11 5.82 0.99
CA ALA A 73 -2.37 5.04 0.00
C ALA A 73 -0.88 5.03 0.36
N TYR A 74 -0.21 3.91 0.12
CA TYR A 74 1.22 3.77 0.35
C TYR A 74 1.89 3.44 -0.98
N VAL A 75 2.96 4.14 -1.31
CA VAL A 75 3.77 3.89 -2.52
C VAL A 75 5.20 3.58 -2.12
N PRO A 76 5.87 2.65 -2.81
CA PRO A 76 7.30 2.46 -2.60
C PRO A 76 8.05 3.76 -2.90
N SER A 77 9.01 4.07 -2.03
CA SER A 77 9.78 5.32 -2.11
C SER A 77 11.11 5.16 -2.87
N PHE A 78 11.49 3.92 -3.19
CA PHE A 78 12.55 3.64 -4.13
C PHE A 78 11.98 3.87 -5.54
N GLU A 79 12.59 4.82 -6.25
CA GLU A 79 12.27 5.11 -7.65
C GLU A 79 12.45 3.84 -8.49
N LEU A 80 11.51 3.63 -9.42
CA LEU A 80 11.64 2.67 -10.53
C LEU A 80 12.69 3.15 -11.52
#